data_AF-A0A7W5JWH7-F1
#
_entry.id   AF-A0A7W5JWH7-F1
#
_cell.length_a   1.000
_cell.length_b   1.000
_cell.length_c   1.000
_cell.angle_alpha   90.00
_cell.angle_beta   90.00
_cell.angle_gamma   90.00
#
_symmetry.space_group_name_H-M   'P 1'
#
loop_
_entity.id
_entity.type
_entity.pdbx_description
1 polymer ?
#
loop_
_entity_poly.entity_id
_entity_poly.type
_entity_poly.pdbx_seq_one_letter_code
_entity_poly.pdbx_strand_id
1 'polypeptide(L)'
;MAERRADARVGRAAAFVRGVVDQTVVGPVQEGRIREDRWPYGLRAVVLVAYLAFALAGVLVVTSGAIRRTSVLDPVGTGGIGLPGPAVWMLVTLFSFGLSLLLTAGLRAPWWLRLLALLVVLAALAAWSLRTPGTSGSLWLPLLVLLLLAGLVVLVLVRSRRPFAWWELGAVWALCAACLVIGIVQNRYSIAFGSDQVPLFLQYLALVLGYLVLPTAMVAGAAAAEVCLRLTVAATGQAQRLARHWVPYAVLGVVVLVRAVQVAFQLATRDPVTQGWDVVVPSLVLVGLLAAVGVALVRVAQRRGAGVAVDGLGDELTAVGLPIGAALVLVILPVQLAVGVLPLAAALDPSGTLLGSDVDLGAIVGRLVDPIRAVVGLGVVLLAFRAARRGRATRALVLGTVGVMLLMLARTLVQGPQARAGVDPDVLNLVATTVVVVAGVVQLLRRRLDRPRALGLAGALTLCALFSSRDFVSDPVGAVLGFSGAALVLFGLVWDLFTGSSWANGESRRFARPTRVLLVLANSVTTMSVLAFAALVRDGSTTIYLDPYAELGDLVFGTALLAAGVVAVLAPPRGELVAPAPTSPDLGATDPYAVSAGSSTSQPAPS
;
A
#
# COMPACT_ATOMS: atom_id res chain seq x y z
N MET A 1 -41.30 -30.78 13.49
CA MET A 1 -39.84 -31.08 13.54
C MET A 1 -39.04 -30.46 12.38
N ALA A 2 -39.61 -30.24 11.18
CA ALA A 2 -38.88 -29.65 10.05
C ALA A 2 -38.47 -28.19 10.30
N GLU A 3 -39.36 -27.34 10.81
CA GLU A 3 -39.09 -25.91 11.10
C GLU A 3 -37.90 -25.72 12.06
N ARG A 4 -37.89 -26.39 13.22
CA ARG A 4 -36.75 -26.35 14.15
C ARG A 4 -35.40 -26.76 13.53
N ARG A 5 -35.40 -27.49 12.40
CA ARG A 5 -34.18 -27.80 11.63
C ARG A 5 -33.85 -26.73 10.58
N ALA A 6 -34.83 -25.98 10.09
CA ALA A 6 -34.63 -24.81 9.24
C ALA A 6 -34.06 -23.64 10.06
N ASP A 7 -34.66 -23.29 11.20
CA ASP A 7 -34.19 -22.21 12.09
C ASP A 7 -32.74 -22.44 12.53
N ALA A 8 -32.43 -23.68 12.95
CA ALA A 8 -31.08 -24.09 13.33
C ALA A 8 -30.08 -24.19 12.16
N ARG A 9 -30.53 -24.05 10.90
CA ARG A 9 -29.65 -23.89 9.72
C ARG A 9 -29.47 -22.42 9.39
N VAL A 10 -30.55 -21.62 9.38
CA VAL A 10 -30.50 -20.17 9.17
C VAL A 10 -29.60 -19.50 10.21
N GLY A 11 -29.74 -19.84 11.49
CA GLY A 11 -28.87 -19.34 12.55
C GLY A 11 -27.39 -19.70 12.38
N ARG A 12 -27.07 -20.88 11.82
CA ARG A 12 -25.68 -21.28 11.54
C ARG A 12 -25.10 -20.62 10.28
N ALA A 13 -25.91 -20.44 9.24
CA ALA A 13 -25.51 -19.69 8.05
C ALA A 13 -25.27 -18.21 8.39
N ALA A 14 -26.17 -17.60 9.17
CA ALA A 14 -26.01 -16.23 9.66
C ALA A 14 -24.79 -16.08 10.57
N ALA A 15 -24.53 -17.05 11.47
CA ALA A 15 -23.31 -17.04 12.31
C ALA A 15 -22.03 -17.20 11.48
N PHE A 16 -22.02 -18.04 10.44
CA PHE A 16 -20.89 -18.16 9.51
C PHE A 16 -20.66 -16.85 8.74
N VAL A 17 -21.70 -16.28 8.11
CA VAL A 17 -21.58 -15.04 7.35
C VAL A 17 -21.15 -13.87 8.24
N ARG A 18 -21.76 -13.72 9.42
CA ARG A 18 -21.35 -12.71 10.41
C ARG A 18 -19.90 -12.93 10.84
N GLY A 19 -19.51 -14.15 11.21
CA GLY A 19 -18.14 -14.46 11.62
C GLY A 19 -17.10 -14.23 10.53
N VAL A 20 -17.45 -14.43 9.26
CA VAL A 20 -16.60 -14.07 8.11
C VAL A 20 -16.51 -12.55 7.97
N VAL A 21 -17.64 -11.82 7.88
CA VAL A 21 -17.66 -10.36 7.74
C VAL A 21 -16.96 -9.65 8.90
N ASP A 22 -17.11 -10.15 10.13
CA ASP A 22 -16.47 -9.60 11.31
C ASP A 22 -14.94 -9.77 11.24
N GLN A 23 -14.44 -10.90 10.71
CA GLN A 23 -13.01 -11.15 10.56
C GLN A 23 -12.39 -10.50 9.32
N THR A 24 -13.15 -10.34 8.24
CA THR A 24 -12.63 -9.81 6.97
C THR A 24 -12.70 -8.29 6.88
N VAL A 25 -13.77 -7.68 7.39
CA VAL A 25 -14.04 -6.23 7.24
C VAL A 25 -14.05 -5.52 8.60
N VAL A 26 -14.86 -6.00 9.56
CA VAL A 26 -15.14 -5.21 10.77
C VAL A 26 -13.91 -5.12 11.67
N GLY A 27 -13.26 -6.25 12.00
CA GLY A 27 -12.05 -6.30 12.82
C GLY A 27 -10.92 -5.42 12.27
N PRO A 28 -10.49 -5.62 11.00
CA PRO A 28 -9.44 -4.80 10.39
C PRO A 28 -9.75 -3.29 10.41
N VAL A 29 -11.00 -2.88 10.21
CA VAL A 29 -11.40 -1.46 10.28
C VAL A 29 -11.44 -0.93 11.72
N GLN A 30 -11.86 -1.73 12.70
CA GLN A 30 -11.89 -1.34 14.12
C GLN A 30 -10.48 -1.24 14.74
N GLU A 31 -9.55 -2.07 14.28
CA GLU A 31 -8.14 -2.07 14.68
C GLU A 31 -7.33 -1.01 13.93
N GLY A 32 -7.59 -0.85 12.63
CA GLY A 32 -6.92 0.07 11.71
C GLY A 32 -7.24 1.55 11.88
N ARG A 33 -8.49 1.90 12.26
CA ARG A 33 -8.90 3.32 12.37
C ARG A 33 -8.04 4.15 13.31
N ILE A 34 -7.90 5.43 12.99
CA ILE A 34 -7.25 6.41 13.89
C ILE A 34 -8.16 6.62 15.12
N ARG A 35 -7.61 6.47 16.32
CA ARG A 35 -8.33 6.56 17.61
C ARG A 35 -8.09 7.91 18.28
N GLU A 36 -9.16 8.52 18.81
CA GLU A 36 -9.18 9.86 19.41
C GLU A 36 -8.58 9.94 20.84
N ASP A 37 -7.68 9.04 21.23
CA ASP A 37 -7.14 9.03 22.60
C ASP A 37 -6.10 10.14 22.79
N ARG A 38 -6.34 11.03 23.76
CA ARG A 38 -5.40 12.07 24.26
C ARG A 38 -4.82 12.99 23.16
N TRP A 39 -5.61 13.33 22.14
CA TRP A 39 -5.17 14.26 21.10
C TRP A 39 -4.96 15.68 21.66
N PRO A 40 -3.94 16.43 21.17
CA PRO A 40 -3.80 17.84 21.50
C PRO A 40 -4.95 18.66 20.89
N TYR A 41 -5.26 19.78 21.53
CA TYR A 41 -6.33 20.68 21.09
C TYR A 41 -6.19 21.08 19.61
N GLY A 42 -7.29 20.97 18.86
CA GLY A 42 -7.36 21.26 17.44
C GLY A 42 -7.01 20.11 16.49
N LEU A 43 -6.30 19.06 16.92
CA LEU A 43 -5.97 17.93 16.02
C LEU A 43 -7.23 17.23 15.48
N ARG A 44 -8.30 17.16 16.29
CA ARG A 44 -9.60 16.60 15.87
C ARG A 44 -10.22 17.35 14.69
N ALA A 45 -10.14 18.69 14.69
CA ALA A 45 -10.62 19.50 13.58
C ALA A 45 -9.78 19.25 12.32
N VAL A 46 -8.46 19.14 12.44
CA VAL A 46 -7.57 18.80 11.33
C VAL A 46 -7.91 17.43 10.72
N VAL A 47 -8.13 16.42 11.56
CA VAL A 47 -8.52 15.06 11.12
C VAL A 47 -9.86 15.09 10.39
N LEU A 48 -10.86 15.82 10.90
CA LEU A 48 -12.17 15.95 10.27
C LEU A 48 -12.08 16.67 8.91
N VAL A 49 -11.33 17.78 8.82
CA VAL A 49 -11.10 18.49 7.55
C VAL A 49 -10.34 17.61 6.56
N ALA A 50 -9.38 16.79 7.02
CA ALA A 50 -8.67 15.85 6.16
C ALA A 50 -9.54 14.71 5.65
N TYR A 51 -10.46 14.17 6.46
CA TYR A 51 -11.46 13.21 5.98
C TYR A 51 -12.44 13.85 4.98
N LEU A 52 -12.85 15.10 5.18
CA LEU A 52 -13.66 15.84 4.20
C LEU A 52 -12.89 16.07 2.89
N ALA A 53 -11.61 16.45 2.94
CA ALA A 53 -10.77 16.62 1.76
C ALA A 53 -10.56 15.29 1.01
N PHE A 54 -10.31 14.20 1.72
CA PHE A 54 -10.20 12.85 1.15
C PHE A 54 -11.53 12.41 0.50
N ALA A 55 -12.65 12.61 1.16
CA ALA A 55 -13.97 12.29 0.63
C ALA A 55 -14.31 13.14 -0.60
N LEU A 56 -13.99 14.44 -0.60
CA LEU A 56 -14.16 15.34 -1.75
C LEU A 56 -13.32 14.86 -2.95
N ALA A 57 -12.06 14.49 -2.73
CA ALA A 57 -11.21 13.92 -3.78
C ALA A 57 -11.77 12.60 -4.32
N GLY A 58 -12.33 11.73 -3.46
CA GLY A 58 -13.04 10.52 -3.89
C GLY A 58 -14.30 10.78 -4.70
N VAL A 59 -15.11 11.77 -4.30
CA VAL A 59 -16.26 12.22 -5.10
C VAL A 59 -15.80 12.73 -6.46
N LEU A 60 -14.70 13.47 -6.56
CA LEU A 60 -14.13 13.91 -7.84
C LEU A 60 -13.69 12.75 -8.73
N VAL A 61 -13.07 11.69 -8.18
CA VAL A 61 -12.73 10.48 -8.94
C VAL A 61 -14.00 9.83 -9.52
N VAL A 62 -15.00 9.56 -8.68
CA VAL A 62 -16.25 8.87 -9.08
C VAL A 62 -17.09 9.72 -10.05
N THR A 63 -17.15 11.03 -9.86
CA THR A 63 -17.92 11.95 -10.71
C THR A 63 -17.15 12.46 -11.93
N SER A 64 -15.86 12.14 -12.08
CA SER A 64 -14.99 12.60 -13.17
C SER A 64 -15.60 12.43 -14.56
N GLY A 65 -16.23 11.28 -14.83
CA GLY A 65 -16.91 10.99 -16.11
C GLY A 65 -18.18 11.82 -16.33
N ALA A 66 -18.84 12.30 -15.28
CA ALA A 66 -19.95 13.26 -15.40
C ALA A 66 -19.42 14.69 -15.60
N ILE A 67 -18.44 15.11 -14.79
CA ILE A 67 -17.82 16.45 -14.87
C ILE A 67 -17.21 16.68 -16.27
N ARG A 68 -16.46 15.70 -16.82
CA ARG A 68 -15.88 15.76 -18.18
C ARG A 68 -16.91 15.84 -19.31
N ARG A 69 -18.16 15.43 -19.09
CA ARG A 69 -19.26 15.49 -20.08
C ARG A 69 -20.05 16.80 -20.03
N THR A 70 -20.11 17.46 -18.87
CA THR A 70 -20.94 18.66 -18.66
C THR A 70 -20.16 19.96 -18.62
N SER A 71 -18.85 19.91 -18.38
CA SER A 71 -18.01 21.11 -18.26
C SER A 71 -17.37 21.49 -19.59
N VAL A 72 -17.18 22.79 -19.81
CA VAL A 72 -16.20 23.27 -20.80
C VAL A 72 -14.83 22.79 -20.35
N LEU A 73 -14.13 22.12 -21.26
CA LEU A 73 -12.73 21.71 -21.10
C LEU A 73 -11.87 22.82 -21.70
N ASP A 74 -11.04 23.46 -20.89
CA ASP A 74 -10.09 24.45 -21.38
C ASP A 74 -8.90 23.71 -22.02
N PRO A 75 -8.66 23.83 -23.35
CA PRO A 75 -7.61 23.08 -24.03
C PRO A 75 -6.27 23.82 -23.94
N VAL A 76 -5.19 23.11 -23.55
CA VAL A 76 -3.84 23.69 -23.55
C VAL A 76 -3.13 23.47 -24.89
N GLY A 77 -3.21 24.47 -25.75
CA GLY A 77 -2.42 24.55 -26.99
C GLY A 77 -2.47 23.28 -27.85
N THR A 78 -1.30 22.79 -28.26
CA THR A 78 -1.14 21.56 -29.07
C THR A 78 -1.06 20.27 -28.23
N GLY A 79 -1.13 20.35 -26.90
CA GLY A 79 -0.73 19.27 -25.99
C GLY A 79 -1.80 18.24 -25.61
N GLY A 80 -3.03 18.34 -26.13
CA GLY A 80 -4.13 17.39 -25.84
C GLY A 80 -4.72 17.42 -24.42
N ILE A 81 -4.00 18.01 -23.46
CA ILE A 81 -4.41 18.15 -22.06
C ILE A 81 -5.57 19.15 -21.95
N GLY A 82 -6.74 18.65 -21.57
CA GLY A 82 -7.91 19.45 -21.22
C GLY A 82 -8.41 19.10 -19.83
N LEU A 83 -8.68 20.13 -19.02
CA LEU A 83 -9.25 20.00 -17.67
C LEU A 83 -10.56 20.81 -17.53
N PRO A 84 -11.53 20.33 -16.73
CA PRO A 84 -12.70 21.12 -16.38
C PRO A 84 -12.34 22.35 -15.53
N GLY A 85 -12.72 23.55 -15.97
CA GLY A 85 -12.43 24.80 -15.26
C GLY A 85 -12.79 24.81 -13.75
N PRO A 86 -13.96 24.31 -13.31
CA PRO A 86 -14.30 24.21 -11.89
C PRO A 86 -13.39 23.25 -11.09
N ALA A 87 -12.89 22.19 -11.73
CA ALA A 87 -12.07 21.19 -11.07
C ALA A 87 -10.67 21.71 -10.74
N VAL A 88 -10.13 22.67 -11.52
CA VAL A 88 -8.84 23.33 -11.25
C VAL A 88 -8.79 23.89 -9.82
N TRP A 89 -9.80 24.66 -9.41
CA TRP A 89 -9.84 25.28 -8.08
C TRP A 89 -9.96 24.24 -6.96
N MET A 90 -10.73 23.17 -7.19
CA MET A 90 -10.87 22.06 -6.24
C MET A 90 -9.54 21.33 -6.07
N LEU A 91 -8.85 21.00 -7.16
CA LEU A 91 -7.56 20.32 -7.16
C LEU A 91 -6.45 21.19 -6.55
N VAL A 92 -6.40 22.48 -6.85
CA VAL A 92 -5.45 23.42 -6.22
C VAL A 92 -5.71 23.52 -4.71
N THR A 93 -6.97 23.56 -4.28
CA THR A 93 -7.32 23.54 -2.85
C THR A 93 -6.84 22.24 -2.20
N LEU A 94 -7.13 21.09 -2.80
CA LEU A 94 -6.71 19.77 -2.31
C LEU A 94 -5.18 19.62 -2.23
N PHE A 95 -4.43 20.03 -3.27
CA PHE A 95 -2.97 20.01 -3.27
C PHE A 95 -2.36 20.98 -2.25
N SER A 96 -2.90 22.21 -2.11
CA SER A 96 -2.44 23.15 -1.07
C SER A 96 -2.60 22.57 0.34
N PHE A 97 -3.68 21.83 0.58
CA PHE A 97 -3.98 21.21 1.86
C PHE A 97 -3.14 19.95 2.11
N GLY A 98 -2.91 19.10 1.10
CA GLY A 98 -1.98 17.97 1.18
C GLY A 98 -0.54 18.40 1.48
N LEU A 99 -0.05 19.43 0.77
CA LEU A 99 1.25 20.06 1.02
C LEU A 99 1.35 20.67 2.42
N SER A 100 0.27 21.32 2.92
CA SER A 100 0.27 21.94 4.25
C SER A 100 0.27 20.91 5.37
N LEU A 101 -0.48 19.80 5.22
CA LEU A 101 -0.41 18.65 6.14
C LEU A 101 1.01 18.05 6.16
N LEU A 102 1.63 17.84 5.00
CA LEU A 102 2.98 17.28 4.88
C LEU A 102 4.01 18.15 5.60
N LEU A 103 4.01 19.47 5.36
CA LEU A 103 4.96 20.36 6.02
C LEU A 103 4.70 20.46 7.53
N THR A 104 3.44 20.55 7.94
CA THR A 104 3.05 20.61 9.37
C THR A 104 3.42 19.31 10.11
N ALA A 105 3.38 18.16 9.43
CA ALA A 105 3.93 16.92 9.96
C ALA A 105 5.47 16.98 10.07
N GLY A 106 6.13 17.44 9.00
CA GLY A 106 7.58 17.63 8.90
C GLY A 106 8.16 18.53 9.99
N LEU A 107 7.44 19.58 10.43
CA LEU A 107 7.85 20.48 11.52
C LEU A 107 8.32 19.72 12.77
N ARG A 108 7.67 18.60 13.12
CA ARG A 108 7.97 17.80 14.32
C ARG A 108 8.48 16.39 14.02
N ALA A 109 8.82 16.13 12.76
CA ALA A 109 9.57 14.96 12.35
C ALA A 109 11.08 15.13 12.65
N PRO A 110 11.89 14.04 12.67
CA PRO A 110 13.34 14.15 12.72
C PRO A 110 13.89 14.98 11.55
N TRP A 111 15.08 15.56 11.73
CA TRP A 111 15.67 16.56 10.82
C TRP A 111 15.65 16.17 9.33
N TRP A 112 15.89 14.90 9.01
CA TRP A 112 15.91 14.39 7.63
C TRP A 112 14.51 14.37 6.99
N LEU A 113 13.46 14.01 7.74
CA LEU A 113 12.07 14.10 7.27
C LEU A 113 11.58 15.55 7.19
N ARG A 114 12.05 16.41 8.09
CA ARG A 114 11.76 17.84 8.03
C ARG A 114 12.37 18.47 6.78
N LEU A 115 13.63 18.15 6.49
CA LEU A 115 14.32 18.59 5.28
C LEU A 115 13.61 18.06 4.02
N LEU A 116 13.25 16.77 4.01
CA LEU A 116 12.52 16.15 2.90
C LEU A 116 11.16 16.82 2.66
N ALA A 117 10.34 16.99 3.71
CA ALA A 117 9.04 17.63 3.62
C ALA A 117 9.15 19.09 3.15
N LEU A 118 10.12 19.85 3.68
CA LEU A 118 10.38 21.21 3.23
C LEU A 118 10.81 21.25 1.76
N LEU A 119 11.75 20.40 1.36
CA LEU A 119 12.29 20.37 0.00
C LEU A 119 11.21 19.97 -1.02
N VAL A 120 10.41 18.93 -0.73
CA VAL A 120 9.27 18.53 -1.58
C VAL A 120 8.24 19.66 -1.71
N VAL A 121 7.89 20.33 -0.61
CA VAL A 121 6.91 21.44 -0.63
C VAL A 121 7.46 22.66 -1.38
N LEU A 122 8.72 23.03 -1.16
CA LEU A 122 9.36 24.12 -1.91
C LEU A 122 9.48 23.79 -3.41
N ALA A 123 9.87 22.57 -3.78
CA ALA A 123 9.96 22.15 -5.18
C ALA A 123 8.59 22.18 -5.88
N ALA A 124 7.55 21.65 -5.22
CA ALA A 124 6.18 21.67 -5.72
C ALA A 124 5.65 23.10 -5.92
N LEU A 125 5.80 23.97 -4.92
CA LEU A 125 5.36 25.37 -5.01
C LEU A 125 6.22 26.19 -5.99
N ALA A 126 7.52 25.93 -6.10
CA ALA A 126 8.38 26.63 -7.06
C ALA A 126 8.05 26.23 -8.52
N ALA A 127 7.90 24.94 -8.81
CA ALA A 127 7.52 24.48 -10.16
C ALA A 127 6.18 25.08 -10.63
N TRP A 128 5.22 25.23 -9.71
CA TRP A 128 3.90 25.82 -10.01
C TRP A 128 3.88 27.36 -10.08
N SER A 129 4.57 28.04 -9.17
CA SER A 129 4.39 29.49 -8.93
C SER A 129 5.60 30.36 -9.25
N LEU A 130 6.79 29.78 -9.49
CA LEU A 130 7.97 30.57 -9.84
C LEU A 130 8.04 30.72 -11.36
N ARG A 131 8.01 31.97 -11.82
CA ARG A 131 7.98 32.34 -13.24
C ARG A 131 8.98 33.44 -13.52
N THR A 132 9.50 33.45 -14.74
CA THR A 132 10.39 34.52 -15.21
C THR A 132 9.60 35.81 -15.45
N PRO A 133 10.24 37.00 -15.43
CA PRO A 133 9.56 38.26 -15.73
C PRO A 133 8.95 38.26 -17.14
N GLY A 134 9.61 37.64 -18.12
CA GLY A 134 9.10 37.51 -19.49
C GLY A 134 7.87 36.60 -19.65
N THR A 135 7.65 35.63 -18.75
CA THR A 135 6.46 34.76 -18.78
C THR A 135 5.29 35.33 -17.98
N SER A 136 5.58 35.99 -16.86
CA SER A 136 4.59 36.55 -15.92
C SER A 136 4.21 38.01 -16.19
N GLY A 137 4.95 38.73 -17.04
CA GLY A 137 4.71 40.14 -17.38
C GLY A 137 5.04 41.14 -16.26
N SER A 138 5.48 40.68 -15.09
CA SER A 138 5.74 41.53 -13.92
C SER A 138 6.79 40.92 -13.01
N LEU A 139 7.69 41.76 -12.50
CA LEU A 139 8.69 41.38 -11.49
C LEU A 139 8.06 41.13 -10.11
N TRP A 140 6.91 41.74 -9.81
CA TRP A 140 6.34 41.72 -8.46
C TRP A 140 5.76 40.37 -8.03
N LEU A 141 5.11 39.64 -8.95
CA LEU A 141 4.50 38.35 -8.62
C LEU A 141 5.55 37.26 -8.32
N PRO A 142 6.64 37.09 -9.10
CA PRO A 142 7.74 36.18 -8.74
C PRO A 142 8.43 36.56 -7.43
N LEU A 143 8.65 37.86 -7.17
CA LEU A 143 9.23 38.34 -5.89
C LEU A 143 8.32 38.01 -4.69
N LEU A 144 7.00 38.16 -4.84
CA LEU A 144 6.03 37.80 -3.81
C LEU A 144 6.04 36.29 -3.54
N VAL A 145 6.16 35.45 -4.58
CA VAL A 145 6.33 33.99 -4.41
C VAL A 145 7.62 33.66 -3.65
N LEU A 146 8.75 34.28 -4.00
CA LEU A 146 10.01 34.10 -3.27
C LEU A 146 9.89 34.50 -1.79
N LEU A 147 9.18 35.60 -1.49
CA LEU A 147 8.89 36.03 -0.12
C LEU A 147 8.05 34.98 0.65
N LEU A 148 7.02 34.41 0.02
CA LEU A 148 6.18 33.37 0.62
C LEU A 148 6.94 32.06 0.86
N LEU A 149 7.78 31.64 -0.09
CA LEU A 149 8.67 30.47 0.06
C LEU A 149 9.69 30.69 1.17
N ALA A 150 10.30 31.88 1.27
CA ALA A 150 11.17 32.25 2.39
C ALA A 150 10.41 32.25 3.72
N GLY A 151 9.16 32.72 3.74
CA GLY A 151 8.26 32.66 4.90
C GLY A 151 8.02 31.23 5.40
N LEU A 152 7.83 30.26 4.50
CA LEU A 152 7.74 28.83 4.85
C LEU A 152 9.05 28.32 5.47
N VAL A 153 10.22 28.67 4.90
CA VAL A 153 11.53 28.30 5.47
C VAL A 153 11.71 28.88 6.87
N VAL A 154 11.43 30.17 7.07
CA VAL A 154 11.52 30.85 8.37
C VAL A 154 10.58 30.21 9.39
N LEU A 155 9.33 29.93 9.02
CA LEU A 155 8.36 29.24 9.88
C LEU A 155 8.89 27.87 10.32
N VAL A 156 9.45 27.09 9.39
CA VAL A 156 10.04 25.77 9.68
C VAL A 156 11.23 25.89 10.63
N LEU A 157 12.14 26.84 10.42
CA LEU A 157 13.30 27.07 11.28
C LEU A 157 12.87 27.48 12.70
N VAL A 158 11.99 28.47 12.82
CA VAL A 158 11.53 29.02 14.11
C VAL A 158 10.69 28.01 14.92
N ARG A 159 9.81 27.24 14.27
CA ARG A 159 8.92 26.29 14.95
C ARG A 159 9.50 24.89 15.13
N SER A 160 10.66 24.59 14.53
CA SER A 160 11.38 23.30 14.56
C SER A 160 11.57 22.63 15.93
N ARG A 161 11.53 23.41 17.03
CA ARG A 161 11.73 22.92 18.42
C ARG A 161 10.53 23.16 19.34
N ARG A 162 9.41 23.66 18.83
CA ARG A 162 8.22 24.05 19.62
C ARG A 162 7.14 22.95 19.60
N PRO A 163 6.28 22.85 20.64
CA PRO A 163 5.17 21.89 20.68
C PRO A 163 4.09 22.18 19.62
N PHE A 164 3.13 21.26 19.47
CA PHE A 164 1.98 21.42 18.57
C PHE A 164 1.10 22.60 19.01
N ALA A 165 0.84 23.52 18.07
CA ALA A 165 -0.29 24.43 18.13
C ALA A 165 -1.16 24.25 16.88
N TRP A 166 -2.48 24.32 17.09
CA TRP A 166 -3.50 24.11 16.06
C TRP A 166 -3.40 25.11 14.89
N TRP A 167 -2.93 26.33 15.15
CA TRP A 167 -2.77 27.38 14.14
C TRP A 167 -1.64 27.11 13.13
N GLU A 168 -0.71 26.19 13.42
CA GLU A 168 0.41 25.86 12.52
C GLU A 168 -0.09 25.47 11.12
N LEU A 169 -1.11 24.61 11.07
CA LEU A 169 -1.68 24.17 9.80
C LEU A 169 -2.34 25.34 9.05
N GLY A 170 -3.06 26.21 9.76
CA GLY A 170 -3.71 27.38 9.14
C GLY A 170 -2.69 28.35 8.53
N ALA A 171 -1.61 28.66 9.25
CA ALA A 171 -0.55 29.52 8.77
C ALA A 171 0.21 28.91 7.57
N VAL A 172 0.56 27.62 7.65
CA VAL A 172 1.21 26.91 6.53
C VAL A 172 0.28 26.81 5.32
N TRP A 173 -1.00 26.49 5.53
CA TRP A 173 -1.98 26.38 4.46
C TRP A 173 -2.24 27.72 3.78
N ALA A 174 -2.32 28.82 4.53
CA ALA A 174 -2.43 30.16 3.96
C ALA A 174 -1.23 30.51 3.06
N LEU A 175 0.00 30.20 3.48
CA LEU A 175 1.21 30.42 2.67
C LEU A 175 1.22 29.53 1.40
N CYS A 176 0.93 28.23 1.53
CA CYS A 176 0.85 27.31 0.39
C CYS A 176 -0.25 27.72 -0.60
N ALA A 177 -1.44 28.05 -0.10
CA ALA A 177 -2.57 28.49 -0.92
C ALA A 177 -2.29 29.83 -1.61
N ALA A 178 -1.66 30.80 -0.94
CA ALA A 178 -1.24 32.06 -1.55
C ALA A 178 -0.27 31.83 -2.72
N CYS A 179 0.75 30.99 -2.54
CA CYS A 179 1.64 30.58 -3.65
C CYS A 179 0.84 29.97 -4.81
N LEU A 180 -0.04 29.01 -4.53
CA LEU A 180 -0.79 28.36 -5.61
C LEU A 180 -1.76 29.32 -6.33
N VAL A 181 -2.43 30.24 -5.61
CA VAL A 181 -3.30 31.26 -6.21
C VAL A 181 -2.52 32.22 -7.10
N ILE A 182 -1.32 32.67 -6.68
CA ILE A 182 -0.45 33.49 -7.53
C ILE A 182 -0.07 32.74 -8.81
N GLY A 183 0.26 31.44 -8.68
CA GLY A 183 0.54 30.59 -9.83
C GLY A 183 -0.66 30.42 -10.78
N ILE A 184 -1.91 30.34 -10.30
CA ILE A 184 -3.09 30.37 -11.17
C ILE A 184 -3.10 31.65 -12.01
N VAL A 185 -2.95 32.81 -11.37
CA VAL A 185 -2.99 34.11 -12.05
C VAL A 185 -1.88 34.23 -13.10
N GLN A 186 -0.65 33.85 -12.76
CA GLN A 186 0.48 33.89 -13.69
C GLN A 186 0.32 32.92 -14.87
N ASN A 187 -0.13 31.68 -14.62
CA ASN A 187 -0.22 30.65 -15.64
C ASN A 187 -1.43 30.86 -16.57
N ARG A 188 -2.51 31.48 -16.07
CA ARG A 188 -3.72 31.77 -16.84
C ARG A 188 -3.59 32.98 -17.78
N TYR A 189 -2.77 33.97 -17.39
CA TYR A 189 -2.53 35.20 -18.14
C TYR A 189 -1.07 35.30 -18.63
N SER A 190 -0.44 34.17 -18.97
CA SER A 190 0.97 34.17 -19.36
C SER A 190 1.19 34.86 -20.71
N ILE A 191 1.93 35.97 -20.68
CA ILE A 191 2.21 36.79 -21.87
C ILE A 191 3.04 36.02 -22.91
N ALA A 192 3.98 35.18 -22.47
CA ALA A 192 4.87 34.42 -23.35
C ALA A 192 4.18 33.29 -24.13
N PHE A 193 3.06 32.76 -23.63
CA PHE A 193 2.40 31.58 -24.21
C PHE A 193 1.05 31.89 -24.88
N GLY A 194 0.48 33.09 -24.67
CA GLY A 194 -0.78 33.52 -25.30
C GLY A 194 -2.00 32.63 -25.03
N SER A 195 -1.92 31.76 -24.02
CA SER A 195 -2.87 30.68 -23.74
C SER A 195 -2.82 30.28 -22.26
N ASP A 196 -3.90 29.69 -21.74
CA ASP A 196 -3.98 29.24 -20.35
C ASP A 196 -3.09 28.01 -20.14
N GLN A 197 -2.06 28.14 -19.31
CA GLN A 197 -1.08 27.08 -18.98
C GLN A 197 -1.40 26.37 -17.66
N VAL A 198 -2.49 26.73 -16.98
CA VAL A 198 -2.85 26.17 -15.67
C VAL A 198 -2.95 24.63 -15.69
N PRO A 199 -3.58 23.96 -16.67
CA PRO A 199 -3.65 22.50 -16.69
C PRO A 199 -2.26 21.83 -16.83
N LEU A 200 -1.38 22.36 -17.67
CA LEU A 200 -0.01 21.85 -17.86
C LEU A 200 0.82 21.96 -16.57
N PHE A 201 0.77 23.11 -15.89
CA PHE A 201 1.47 23.24 -14.62
C PHE A 201 0.82 22.42 -13.50
N LEU A 202 -0.47 22.10 -13.59
CA LEU A 202 -1.15 21.27 -12.59
C LEU A 202 -0.71 19.82 -12.74
N GLN A 203 -0.41 19.40 -13.97
CA GLN A 203 0.26 18.15 -14.28
C GLN A 203 1.69 18.09 -13.74
N TYR A 204 2.48 19.18 -13.83
CA TYR A 204 3.81 19.22 -13.20
C TYR A 204 3.73 19.22 -11.66
N LEU A 205 2.76 19.93 -11.06
CA LEU A 205 2.51 19.89 -9.62
C LEU A 205 2.11 18.48 -9.17
N ALA A 206 1.20 17.84 -9.91
CA ALA A 206 0.85 16.45 -9.71
C ALA A 206 2.09 15.57 -9.86
N LEU A 207 2.92 15.74 -10.90
CA LEU A 207 4.15 14.98 -11.18
C LEU A 207 5.08 14.93 -9.97
N VAL A 208 5.38 16.10 -9.38
CA VAL A 208 6.21 16.21 -8.18
C VAL A 208 5.58 15.49 -6.98
N LEU A 209 4.27 15.63 -6.79
CA LEU A 209 3.54 14.96 -5.71
C LEU A 209 3.41 13.44 -5.93
N GLY A 210 3.35 12.98 -7.17
CA GLY A 210 3.22 11.57 -7.53
C GLY A 210 4.32 10.73 -6.91
N TYR A 211 5.58 11.16 -6.97
CA TYR A 211 6.69 10.41 -6.39
C TYR A 211 6.62 10.26 -4.86
N LEU A 212 5.91 11.15 -4.15
CA LEU A 212 5.61 10.94 -2.72
C LEU A 212 4.51 9.87 -2.53
N VAL A 213 3.57 9.83 -3.47
CA VAL A 213 2.35 9.02 -3.48
C VAL A 213 2.57 7.58 -3.96
N LEU A 214 3.49 7.36 -4.92
CA LEU A 214 3.73 6.07 -5.59
C LEU A 214 3.83 4.87 -4.63
N PRO A 215 4.55 4.92 -3.48
CA PRO A 215 4.61 3.82 -2.54
C PRO A 215 3.23 3.35 -2.05
N THR A 216 2.27 4.28 -1.92
CA THR A 216 0.92 3.97 -1.45
C THR A 216 -0.04 3.58 -2.56
N ALA A 217 0.20 4.02 -3.81
CA ALA A 217 -0.45 3.40 -4.97
C ALA A 217 -0.03 1.93 -5.12
N MET A 218 1.25 1.60 -4.90
CA MET A 218 1.72 0.21 -4.91
C MET A 218 1.12 -0.64 -3.77
N VAL A 219 0.97 -0.09 -2.55
CA VAL A 219 0.30 -0.81 -1.45
C VAL A 219 -1.20 -0.95 -1.72
N ALA A 220 -1.87 0.08 -2.24
CA ALA A 220 -3.28 0.04 -2.62
C ALA A 220 -3.59 -1.07 -3.63
N GLY A 221 -2.71 -1.29 -4.62
CA GLY A 221 -2.84 -2.41 -5.56
C GLY A 221 -2.90 -3.79 -4.88
N ALA A 222 -2.20 -3.97 -3.76
CA ALA A 222 -2.18 -5.23 -3.01
C ALA A 222 -3.48 -5.50 -2.21
N ALA A 223 -4.33 -4.48 -2.00
CA ALA A 223 -5.48 -4.57 -1.10
C ALA A 223 -6.49 -5.65 -1.51
N ALA A 224 -6.75 -5.82 -2.81
CA ALA A 224 -7.66 -6.86 -3.31
C ALA A 224 -7.15 -8.28 -2.99
N ALA A 225 -5.84 -8.52 -3.17
CA ALA A 225 -5.22 -9.78 -2.80
C ALA A 225 -5.23 -10.03 -1.28
N GLU A 226 -5.05 -8.97 -0.48
CA GLU A 226 -5.15 -9.03 0.98
C GLU A 226 -6.56 -9.41 1.45
N VAL A 227 -7.60 -8.78 0.87
CA VAL A 227 -9.00 -9.10 1.15
C VAL A 227 -9.33 -10.53 0.74
N CYS A 228 -8.89 -10.99 -0.43
CA CYS A 228 -9.04 -12.39 -0.87
C CYS A 228 -8.37 -13.39 0.08
N LEU A 229 -7.19 -13.06 0.63
CA LEU A 229 -6.54 -13.88 1.65
C LEU A 229 -7.32 -13.87 2.98
N ARG A 230 -7.66 -12.71 3.52
CA ARG A 230 -8.46 -12.59 4.76
C ARG A 230 -9.77 -13.35 4.64
N LEU A 231 -10.46 -13.25 3.49
CA LEU A 231 -11.69 -13.98 3.18
C LEU A 231 -11.48 -15.49 3.17
N THR A 232 -10.42 -15.97 2.53
CA THR A 232 -10.06 -17.40 2.51
C THR A 232 -9.78 -17.93 3.92
N VAL A 233 -8.98 -17.20 4.70
CA VAL A 233 -8.62 -17.57 6.08
C VAL A 233 -9.86 -17.60 6.98
N ALA A 234 -10.69 -16.54 6.96
CA ALA A 234 -11.92 -16.48 7.73
C ALA A 234 -12.89 -17.61 7.33
N ALA A 235 -13.13 -17.83 6.04
CA ALA A 235 -14.02 -18.88 5.56
C ALA A 235 -13.53 -20.29 5.97
N THR A 236 -12.23 -20.58 5.83
CA THR A 236 -11.67 -21.89 6.22
C THR A 236 -11.63 -22.08 7.74
N GLY A 237 -11.31 -21.04 8.52
CA GLY A 237 -11.34 -21.07 9.99
C GLY A 237 -12.76 -21.26 10.56
N GLN A 238 -13.76 -20.58 10.00
CA GLN A 238 -15.16 -20.79 10.39
C GLN A 238 -15.69 -22.15 9.92
N ALA A 239 -15.29 -22.62 8.72
CA ALA A 239 -15.62 -23.96 8.26
C ALA A 239 -15.06 -25.04 9.20
N GLN A 240 -13.83 -24.90 9.70
CA GLN A 240 -13.23 -25.82 10.69
C GLN A 240 -14.07 -25.92 11.97
N ARG A 241 -14.59 -24.80 12.49
CA ARG A 241 -15.38 -24.75 13.73
C ARG A 241 -16.77 -25.37 13.59
N LEU A 242 -17.36 -25.34 12.39
CA LEU A 242 -18.76 -25.72 12.13
C LEU A 242 -18.91 -27.06 11.38
N ALA A 243 -17.83 -27.62 10.83
CA ALA A 243 -17.87 -28.77 9.94
C ALA A 243 -18.07 -30.14 10.64
N ARG A 244 -18.97 -30.95 10.08
CA ARG A 244 -18.98 -32.41 10.29
C ARG A 244 -17.83 -33.07 9.53
N HIS A 245 -17.43 -34.28 9.93
CA HIS A 245 -16.22 -34.97 9.45
C HIS A 245 -16.03 -35.05 7.92
N TRP A 246 -17.12 -35.11 7.14
CA TRP A 246 -17.09 -35.24 5.68
C TRP A 246 -17.07 -33.89 4.94
N VAL A 247 -17.52 -32.81 5.58
CA VAL A 247 -17.61 -31.47 4.98
C VAL A 247 -16.26 -30.95 4.45
N PRO A 248 -15.09 -31.17 5.10
CA PRO A 248 -13.78 -30.81 4.54
C PRO A 248 -13.52 -31.36 3.12
N TYR A 249 -13.91 -32.61 2.88
CA TYR A 249 -13.69 -33.28 1.60
C TYR A 249 -14.72 -32.85 0.55
N ALA A 250 -15.98 -32.62 0.96
CA ALA A 250 -17.01 -32.07 0.09
C ALA A 250 -16.65 -30.63 -0.36
N VAL A 251 -16.19 -29.77 0.56
CA VAL A 251 -15.72 -28.41 0.25
C VAL A 251 -14.52 -28.46 -0.70
N LEU A 252 -13.52 -29.32 -0.44
CA LEU A 252 -12.39 -29.52 -1.36
C LEU A 252 -12.86 -29.93 -2.77
N GLY A 253 -13.79 -30.89 -2.87
CA GLY A 253 -14.35 -31.33 -4.15
C GLY A 253 -15.08 -30.22 -4.91
N VAL A 254 -15.90 -29.42 -4.23
CA VAL A 254 -16.59 -28.27 -4.82
C VAL A 254 -15.60 -27.19 -5.28
N VAL A 255 -14.59 -26.87 -4.46
CA VAL A 255 -13.56 -25.87 -4.82
C VAL A 255 -12.71 -26.34 -6.01
N VAL A 256 -12.34 -27.63 -6.06
CA VAL A 256 -11.67 -28.22 -7.24
C VAL A 256 -12.53 -28.10 -8.49
N LEU A 257 -13.84 -28.40 -8.40
CA LEU A 257 -14.75 -28.28 -9.54
C LEU A 257 -14.89 -26.82 -10.02
N VAL A 258 -15.09 -25.87 -9.10
CA VAL A 258 -15.18 -24.43 -9.41
C VAL A 258 -13.88 -23.94 -10.06
N ARG A 259 -12.72 -24.31 -9.50
CA ARG A 259 -11.43 -23.91 -10.07
C ARG A 259 -11.18 -24.57 -11.43
N ALA A 260 -11.60 -25.83 -11.63
CA ALA A 260 -11.50 -26.49 -12.93
C ALA A 260 -12.34 -25.79 -14.01
N VAL A 261 -13.56 -25.34 -13.67
CA VAL A 261 -14.40 -24.52 -14.58
C VAL A 261 -13.73 -23.18 -14.87
N GLN A 262 -13.24 -22.45 -13.86
CA GLN A 262 -12.51 -21.19 -14.07
C GLN A 262 -11.28 -21.39 -14.97
N VAL A 263 -10.47 -22.42 -14.72
CA VAL A 263 -9.29 -22.75 -15.53
C VAL A 263 -9.67 -23.07 -16.98
N ALA A 264 -10.77 -23.80 -17.20
CA ALA A 264 -11.27 -24.08 -18.55
C ALA A 264 -11.67 -22.78 -19.29
N PHE A 265 -12.35 -21.85 -18.62
CA PHE A 265 -12.65 -20.52 -19.18
C PHE A 265 -11.36 -19.73 -19.47
N GLN A 266 -10.41 -19.65 -18.52
CA GLN A 266 -9.13 -18.95 -18.69
C GLN A 266 -8.30 -19.53 -19.86
N LEU A 267 -8.35 -20.84 -20.11
CA LEU A 267 -7.70 -21.45 -21.27
C LEU A 267 -8.46 -21.19 -22.58
N ALA A 268 -9.79 -21.15 -22.55
CA ALA A 268 -10.62 -20.90 -23.74
C ALA A 268 -10.55 -19.45 -24.24
N THR A 269 -10.33 -18.48 -23.34
CA THR A 269 -10.14 -17.05 -23.69
C THR A 269 -8.66 -16.66 -23.87
N ARG A 270 -7.74 -17.63 -23.79
CA ARG A 270 -6.30 -17.37 -23.85
C ARG A 270 -5.86 -17.03 -25.28
N ASP A 271 -5.15 -15.92 -25.46
CA ASP A 271 -4.45 -15.65 -26.72
C ASP A 271 -3.12 -16.43 -26.77
N PRO A 272 -2.96 -17.41 -27.68
CA PRO A 272 -1.72 -18.19 -27.79
C PRO A 272 -0.54 -17.38 -28.34
N VAL A 273 -0.77 -16.23 -28.98
CA VAL A 273 0.27 -15.39 -29.57
C VAL A 273 0.96 -14.53 -28.51
N THR A 274 0.20 -13.89 -27.62
CA THR A 274 0.75 -13.05 -26.54
C THR A 274 1.13 -13.83 -25.28
N GLN A 275 0.46 -14.95 -24.98
CA GLN A 275 0.68 -15.74 -23.76
C GLN A 275 1.26 -17.15 -24.03
N GLY A 276 2.11 -17.25 -25.05
CA GLY A 276 2.82 -18.48 -25.45
C GLY A 276 3.92 -18.95 -24.49
N TRP A 277 4.79 -19.84 -24.96
CA TRP A 277 5.86 -20.46 -24.15
C TRP A 277 6.80 -19.44 -23.50
N ASP A 278 7.04 -18.31 -24.15
CA ASP A 278 7.89 -17.22 -23.65
C ASP A 278 7.38 -16.61 -22.32
N VAL A 279 6.09 -16.71 -22.02
CA VAL A 279 5.49 -16.29 -20.73
C VAL A 279 5.43 -17.47 -19.74
N VAL A 280 5.14 -18.68 -20.23
CA VAL A 280 4.99 -19.88 -19.40
C VAL A 280 6.31 -20.31 -18.76
N VAL A 281 7.43 -20.29 -19.50
CA VAL A 281 8.73 -20.72 -18.98
C VAL A 281 9.23 -19.80 -17.84
N PRO A 282 9.25 -18.46 -17.98
CA PRO A 282 9.54 -17.56 -16.86
C PRO A 282 8.59 -17.72 -15.67
N SER A 283 7.30 -17.98 -15.92
CA SER A 283 6.31 -18.22 -14.86
C SER A 283 6.61 -19.50 -14.07
N LEU A 284 6.99 -20.58 -14.74
CA LEU A 284 7.42 -21.84 -14.10
C LEU A 284 8.70 -21.64 -13.27
N VAL A 285 9.70 -20.93 -13.82
CA VAL A 285 10.95 -20.59 -13.10
C VAL A 285 10.64 -19.76 -11.85
N LEU A 286 9.77 -18.75 -11.98
CA LEU A 286 9.37 -17.88 -10.88
C LEU A 286 8.63 -18.64 -9.78
N VAL A 287 7.63 -19.47 -10.11
CA VAL A 287 6.93 -20.31 -9.11
C VAL A 287 7.90 -21.30 -8.46
N GLY A 288 8.81 -21.89 -9.23
CA GLY A 288 9.86 -22.77 -8.71
C GLY A 288 10.78 -22.05 -7.71
N LEU A 289 11.18 -20.81 -8.00
CA LEU A 289 12.07 -20.00 -7.16
C LEU A 289 11.34 -19.47 -5.91
N LEU A 290 10.08 -19.03 -6.04
CA LEU A 290 9.20 -18.70 -4.92
C LEU A 290 9.02 -19.89 -3.96
N ALA A 291 8.76 -21.09 -4.50
CA ALA A 291 8.63 -22.31 -3.72
C ALA A 291 9.95 -22.71 -3.04
N ALA A 292 11.08 -22.64 -3.76
CA ALA A 292 12.40 -22.98 -3.22
C ALA A 292 12.82 -22.04 -2.08
N VAL A 293 12.68 -20.72 -2.28
CA VAL A 293 12.99 -19.70 -1.27
C VAL A 293 12.03 -19.81 -0.09
N GLY A 294 10.73 -19.96 -0.34
CA GLY A 294 9.72 -20.14 0.71
C GLY A 294 9.99 -21.37 1.58
N VAL A 295 10.24 -22.53 0.97
CA VAL A 295 10.60 -23.77 1.69
C VAL A 295 11.93 -23.63 2.46
N ALA A 296 12.93 -22.94 1.90
CA ALA A 296 14.18 -22.66 2.60
C ALA A 296 13.97 -21.79 3.85
N LEU A 297 13.19 -20.72 3.74
CA LEU A 297 12.86 -19.81 4.85
C LEU A 297 12.03 -20.52 5.94
N VAL A 298 11.04 -21.31 5.55
CA VAL A 298 10.25 -22.15 6.48
C VAL A 298 11.15 -23.13 7.20
N ARG A 299 12.05 -23.85 6.52
CA ARG A 299 13.01 -24.76 7.16
C ARG A 299 13.96 -24.04 8.14
N VAL A 300 14.45 -22.84 7.79
CA VAL A 300 15.30 -22.03 8.68
C VAL A 300 14.52 -21.56 9.92
N ALA A 301 13.27 -21.15 9.77
CA ALA A 301 12.41 -20.76 10.89
C ALA A 301 12.00 -21.94 11.78
N GLN A 302 11.70 -23.10 11.19
CA GLN A 302 11.40 -24.34 11.92
C GLN A 302 12.58 -24.83 12.76
N ARG A 303 13.83 -24.66 12.31
CA ARG A 303 15.04 -24.92 13.13
C ARG A 303 15.11 -24.04 14.39
N ARG A 304 14.36 -22.94 14.46
CA ARG A 304 14.26 -22.00 15.59
C ARG A 304 12.96 -22.15 16.39
N GLY A 305 12.17 -23.21 16.14
CA GLY A 305 10.88 -23.42 16.81
C GLY A 305 9.69 -22.64 16.23
N ALA A 306 9.91 -21.73 15.27
CA ALA A 306 8.86 -20.86 14.76
C ALA A 306 8.01 -21.52 13.67
N GLY A 307 6.68 -21.41 13.80
CA GLY A 307 5.69 -21.75 12.77
C GLY A 307 5.25 -20.53 11.95
N VAL A 308 4.69 -20.77 10.76
CA VAL A 308 4.07 -19.72 9.94
C VAL A 308 2.59 -19.62 10.33
N ALA A 309 2.17 -18.44 10.79
CA ALA A 309 0.75 -18.10 10.90
C ALA A 309 0.27 -17.56 9.55
N VAL A 310 -0.77 -18.17 8.97
CA VAL A 310 -1.36 -17.74 7.69
C VAL A 310 -2.13 -16.43 7.87
N ASP A 311 -2.89 -16.33 8.96
CA ASP A 311 -3.75 -15.21 9.32
C ASP A 311 -2.99 -13.86 9.35
N GLY A 312 -1.76 -13.87 9.88
CA GLY A 312 -0.90 -12.69 9.98
C GLY A 312 -0.07 -12.37 8.72
N LEU A 313 -0.24 -13.09 7.60
CA LEU A 313 0.46 -12.78 6.34
C LEU A 313 0.03 -11.43 5.78
N GLY A 314 -1.26 -11.07 5.89
CA GLY A 314 -1.78 -9.76 5.48
C GLY A 314 -1.16 -8.64 6.31
N ASP A 315 -1.20 -8.75 7.64
CA ASP A 315 -0.70 -7.69 8.53
C ASP A 315 0.82 -7.47 8.40
N GLU A 316 1.62 -8.52 8.21
CA GLU A 316 3.06 -8.38 7.91
C GLU A 316 3.31 -7.82 6.50
N LEU A 317 2.39 -8.02 5.54
CA LEU A 317 2.46 -7.35 4.24
C LEU A 317 2.18 -5.85 4.39
N THR A 318 1.09 -5.44 5.07
CA THR A 318 0.78 -4.02 5.34
C THR A 318 1.95 -3.32 6.06
N ALA A 319 2.58 -4.01 7.03
CA ALA A 319 3.72 -3.50 7.79
C ALA A 319 5.05 -3.37 6.99
N VAL A 320 5.15 -4.00 5.81
CA VAL A 320 6.39 -4.11 5.02
C VAL A 320 6.26 -3.49 3.62
N GLY A 321 5.06 -3.49 3.03
CA GLY A 321 4.78 -2.99 1.69
C GLY A 321 5.13 -1.51 1.53
N LEU A 322 4.69 -0.66 2.45
CA LEU A 322 5.01 0.78 2.42
C LEU A 322 6.53 1.03 2.47
N PRO A 323 7.31 0.45 3.42
CA PRO A 323 8.77 0.52 3.38
C PRO A 323 9.44 0.04 2.08
N ILE A 324 8.91 -1.03 1.44
CA ILE A 324 9.48 -1.55 0.18
C ILE A 324 9.13 -0.64 -1.01
N GLY A 325 7.88 -0.21 -1.14
CA GLY A 325 7.46 0.76 -2.14
C GLY A 325 8.25 2.08 -1.99
N ALA A 326 8.41 2.55 -0.75
CA ALA A 326 9.24 3.71 -0.46
C ALA A 326 10.70 3.49 -0.86
N ALA A 327 11.29 2.31 -0.59
CA ALA A 327 12.67 2.02 -1.00
C ALA A 327 12.85 2.00 -2.53
N LEU A 328 11.87 1.49 -3.29
CA LEU A 328 11.90 1.49 -4.75
C LEU A 328 11.84 2.91 -5.33
N VAL A 329 10.99 3.78 -4.75
CA VAL A 329 10.78 5.15 -5.25
C VAL A 329 11.84 6.13 -4.73
N LEU A 330 12.36 5.94 -3.51
CA LEU A 330 13.35 6.80 -2.88
C LEU A 330 14.67 6.90 -3.66
N VAL A 331 15.04 5.87 -4.44
CA VAL A 331 16.26 5.92 -5.28
C VAL A 331 16.04 6.72 -6.58
N ILE A 332 14.78 6.86 -7.03
CA ILE A 332 14.41 7.70 -8.18
C ILE A 332 14.18 9.16 -7.73
N LEU A 333 13.75 9.37 -6.49
CA LEU A 333 13.45 10.68 -5.90
C LEU A 333 14.52 11.76 -6.16
N PRO A 334 15.85 11.53 -6.02
CA PRO A 334 16.86 12.57 -6.25
C PRO A 334 16.86 13.10 -7.69
N VAL A 335 16.62 12.23 -8.68
CA VAL A 335 16.52 12.64 -10.09
C VAL A 335 15.31 13.54 -10.30
N GLN A 336 14.18 13.23 -9.65
CA GLN A 336 12.94 14.01 -9.76
C GLN A 336 13.00 15.33 -8.98
N LEU A 337 13.72 15.35 -7.85
CA LEU A 337 14.04 16.59 -7.14
C LEU A 337 14.98 17.48 -7.98
N ALA A 338 15.93 16.90 -8.72
CA ALA A 338 16.74 17.65 -9.68
C ALA A 338 15.88 18.23 -10.81
N VAL A 339 14.93 17.48 -11.37
CA VAL A 339 13.92 18.01 -12.33
C VAL A 339 13.15 19.19 -11.73
N GLY A 340 12.68 19.09 -10.48
CA GLY A 340 11.94 20.17 -9.80
C GLY A 340 12.78 21.39 -9.42
N VAL A 341 14.11 21.24 -9.28
CA VAL A 341 15.06 22.32 -8.99
C VAL A 341 15.60 22.97 -10.28
N LEU A 342 15.57 22.27 -11.42
CA LEU A 342 16.05 22.80 -12.70
C LEU A 342 15.41 24.14 -13.11
N PRO A 343 14.07 24.37 -12.92
CA PRO A 343 13.46 25.68 -13.17
C PRO A 343 13.93 26.78 -12.22
N LEU A 344 14.29 26.44 -10.97
CA LEU A 344 14.87 27.40 -10.02
C LEU A 344 16.29 27.80 -10.45
N ALA A 345 17.09 26.84 -10.93
CA ALA A 345 18.41 27.10 -11.47
C ALA A 345 18.34 27.92 -12.78
N ALA A 346 17.43 27.58 -13.70
CA ALA A 346 17.20 28.34 -14.94
C ALA A 346 16.63 29.76 -14.70
N ALA A 347 15.90 29.99 -13.61
CA ALA A 347 15.49 31.32 -13.19
C ALA A 347 16.65 32.17 -12.62
N LEU A 348 17.76 31.54 -12.23
CA LEU A 348 18.97 32.18 -11.70
C LEU A 348 20.10 32.29 -12.73
N ASP A 349 20.17 31.40 -13.73
CA ASP A 349 21.03 31.48 -14.92
C ASP A 349 20.19 31.50 -16.22
N PRO A 350 19.70 32.69 -16.65
CA PRO A 350 18.96 32.84 -17.90
C PRO A 350 19.81 32.58 -19.15
N SER A 351 21.15 32.55 -19.01
CA SER A 351 22.11 32.34 -20.10
C SER A 351 22.23 30.88 -20.52
N GLY A 352 21.71 29.94 -19.72
CA GLY A 352 21.78 28.50 -20.01
C GLY A 352 23.19 27.90 -19.95
N THR A 353 24.17 28.65 -19.46
CA THR A 353 25.59 28.30 -19.50
C THR A 353 26.01 27.21 -18.52
N LEU A 354 25.27 27.03 -17.42
CA LEU A 354 25.61 26.06 -16.36
C LEU A 354 24.95 24.68 -16.54
N LEU A 355 23.94 24.56 -17.40
CA LEU A 355 23.12 23.36 -17.56
C LEU A 355 23.01 22.98 -19.04
N GLY A 356 23.97 22.18 -19.52
CA GLY A 356 24.01 21.73 -20.91
C GLY A 356 22.69 21.05 -21.33
N SER A 357 22.22 21.39 -22.53
CA SER A 357 20.88 21.08 -23.04
C SER A 357 20.54 19.60 -23.26
N ASP A 358 21.54 18.71 -23.18
CA ASP A 358 21.48 17.39 -23.81
C ASP A 358 21.27 16.22 -22.81
N VAL A 359 20.93 16.53 -21.55
CA VAL A 359 20.74 15.50 -20.52
C VAL A 359 19.32 14.92 -20.58
N ASP A 360 19.16 13.79 -21.28
CA ASP A 360 17.92 12.99 -21.23
C ASP A 360 17.78 12.28 -19.87
N LEU A 361 17.11 12.96 -18.95
CA LEU A 361 16.77 12.45 -17.62
C LEU A 361 15.81 11.25 -17.68
N GLY A 362 14.98 11.13 -18.72
CA GLY A 362 14.10 9.98 -18.94
C GLY A 362 14.88 8.70 -19.21
N ALA A 363 15.87 8.77 -20.10
CA ALA A 363 16.79 7.67 -20.36
C ALA A 363 17.62 7.29 -19.12
N ILE A 364 18.03 8.27 -18.30
CA ILE A 364 18.74 8.00 -17.03
C ILE A 364 17.83 7.25 -16.05
N VAL A 365 16.59 7.71 -15.84
CA VAL A 365 15.62 7.01 -14.96
C VAL A 365 15.36 5.60 -15.47
N GLY A 366 15.08 5.43 -16.77
CA GLY A 366 14.80 4.12 -17.38
C GLY A 366 15.94 3.10 -17.18
N ARG A 367 17.20 3.54 -17.30
CA ARG A 367 18.39 2.69 -17.05
C ARG A 367 18.58 2.30 -15.58
N LEU A 368 18.04 3.08 -14.64
CA LEU A 368 18.21 2.83 -13.20
C LEU A 368 17.13 1.93 -12.60
N VAL A 369 15.93 1.83 -13.18
CA VAL A 369 14.78 1.09 -12.60
C VAL A 369 15.13 -0.37 -12.26
N ASP A 370 15.70 -1.12 -13.20
CA ASP A 370 15.98 -2.55 -13.00
C ASP A 370 17.15 -2.80 -12.03
N PRO A 371 18.29 -2.07 -12.08
CA PRO A 371 19.29 -2.09 -11.02
C PRO A 371 18.73 -1.80 -9.62
N ILE A 372 17.82 -0.82 -9.50
CA ILE A 372 17.17 -0.49 -8.22
C ILE A 372 16.31 -1.67 -7.74
N ARG A 373 15.47 -2.25 -8.61
CA ARG A 373 14.66 -3.44 -8.29
C ARG A 373 15.52 -4.63 -7.85
N ALA A 374 16.64 -4.87 -8.52
CA ALA A 374 17.57 -5.94 -8.18
C ALA A 374 18.23 -5.73 -6.79
N VAL A 375 18.72 -4.51 -6.51
CA VAL A 375 19.35 -4.16 -5.22
C VAL A 375 18.34 -4.23 -4.07
N VAL A 376 17.14 -3.65 -4.25
CA VAL A 376 16.07 -3.69 -3.24
C VAL A 376 15.59 -5.13 -3.04
N GLY A 377 15.37 -5.89 -4.11
CA GLY A 377 14.98 -7.30 -4.06
C GLY A 377 15.98 -8.16 -3.30
N LEU A 378 17.28 -8.04 -3.60
CA LEU A 378 18.35 -8.74 -2.88
C LEU A 378 18.39 -8.35 -1.40
N GLY A 379 18.30 -7.06 -1.09
CA GLY A 379 18.24 -6.56 0.30
C GLY A 379 17.03 -7.12 1.07
N VAL A 380 15.87 -7.19 0.42
CA VAL A 380 14.64 -7.75 0.97
C VAL A 380 14.76 -9.27 1.21
N VAL A 381 15.36 -10.05 0.29
CA VAL A 381 15.66 -11.48 0.51
C VAL A 381 16.65 -11.68 1.67
N LEU A 382 17.69 -10.86 1.78
CA LEU A 382 18.63 -10.92 2.91
C LEU A 382 17.93 -10.62 4.25
N LEU A 383 17.00 -9.65 4.26
CA LEU A 383 16.13 -9.37 5.41
C LEU A 383 15.17 -10.52 5.71
N ALA A 384 14.66 -11.23 4.70
CA ALA A 384 13.85 -12.44 4.86
C ALA A 384 14.62 -13.53 5.62
N PHE A 385 15.85 -13.86 5.18
CA PHE A 385 16.70 -14.83 5.88
C PHE A 385 17.07 -14.35 7.30
N ARG A 386 17.29 -13.05 7.51
CA ARG A 386 17.52 -12.47 8.85
C ARG A 386 16.27 -12.58 9.74
N ALA A 387 15.08 -12.43 9.19
CA ALA A 387 13.81 -12.61 9.89
C ALA A 387 13.54 -14.08 10.25
N ALA A 388 13.80 -15.02 9.32
CA ALA A 388 13.69 -16.46 9.55
C ALA A 388 14.65 -16.91 10.67
N ARG A 389 15.91 -16.45 10.62
CA ARG A 389 16.90 -16.66 11.69
C ARG A 389 16.47 -16.04 13.03
N ARG A 390 15.61 -15.02 13.04
CA ARG A 390 15.04 -14.41 14.26
C ARG A 390 13.73 -15.04 14.73
N GLY A 391 13.32 -16.17 14.14
CA GLY A 391 12.08 -16.86 14.52
C GLY A 391 10.80 -16.17 14.05
N ARG A 392 10.87 -15.23 13.10
CA ARG A 392 9.69 -14.55 12.54
C ARG A 392 9.31 -15.16 11.19
N ALA A 393 8.70 -16.35 11.22
CA ALA A 393 8.47 -17.16 10.02
C ALA A 393 7.54 -16.48 9.00
N THR A 394 6.38 -15.97 9.46
CA THR A 394 5.40 -15.24 8.61
C THR A 394 6.05 -14.05 7.90
N ARG A 395 6.68 -13.14 8.65
CA ARG A 395 7.43 -12.00 8.09
C ARG A 395 8.52 -12.42 7.11
N ALA A 396 9.26 -13.48 7.43
CA ALA A 396 10.30 -13.98 6.57
C ALA A 396 9.72 -14.48 5.24
N LEU A 397 8.58 -15.17 5.27
CA LEU A 397 7.94 -15.68 4.07
C LEU A 397 7.46 -14.54 3.16
N VAL A 398 6.78 -13.52 3.70
CA VAL A 398 6.35 -12.32 2.96
C VAL A 398 7.54 -11.56 2.37
N LEU A 399 8.58 -11.28 3.15
CA LEU A 399 9.81 -10.66 2.64
C LEU A 399 10.46 -11.53 1.55
N GLY A 400 10.48 -12.84 1.73
CA GLY A 400 11.08 -13.78 0.80
C GLY A 400 10.40 -13.77 -0.56
N THR A 401 9.07 -13.87 -0.59
CA THR A 401 8.30 -13.89 -1.84
C THR A 401 8.33 -12.53 -2.54
N VAL A 402 8.20 -11.42 -1.80
CA VAL A 402 8.31 -10.06 -2.37
C VAL A 402 9.70 -9.80 -2.96
N GLY A 403 10.76 -10.17 -2.24
CA GLY A 403 12.14 -10.01 -2.72
C GLY A 403 12.43 -10.81 -3.99
N VAL A 404 11.87 -12.02 -4.10
CA VAL A 404 11.93 -12.85 -5.32
C VAL A 404 11.18 -12.19 -6.48
N MET A 405 9.97 -11.66 -6.26
CA MET A 405 9.24 -10.93 -7.31
C MET A 405 10.03 -9.73 -7.83
N LEU A 406 10.64 -8.94 -6.94
CA LEU A 406 11.46 -7.79 -7.34
C LEU A 406 12.71 -8.17 -8.13
N LEU A 407 13.38 -9.28 -7.77
CA LEU A 407 14.52 -9.80 -8.52
C LEU A 407 14.10 -10.26 -9.92
N MET A 408 12.96 -10.96 -10.06
CA MET A 408 12.46 -11.42 -11.36
C MET A 408 11.98 -10.25 -12.25
N LEU A 409 11.53 -9.15 -11.65
CA LEU A 409 11.10 -7.94 -12.36
C LEU A 409 12.25 -7.02 -12.82
N ALA A 410 13.50 -7.33 -12.45
CA ALA A 410 14.69 -6.69 -13.01
C ALA A 410 15.03 -7.29 -14.41
N ARG A 411 14.08 -7.22 -15.35
CA ARG A 411 14.06 -8.01 -16.59
C ARG A 411 15.29 -7.81 -17.45
N THR A 412 15.75 -6.57 -17.62
CA THR A 412 16.93 -6.28 -18.47
C THR A 412 18.22 -6.91 -17.94
N LEU A 413 18.34 -7.08 -16.62
CA LEU A 413 19.49 -7.71 -15.96
C LEU A 413 19.40 -9.25 -15.92
N VAL A 414 18.18 -9.81 -15.85
CA VAL A 414 17.96 -11.26 -15.68
C VAL A 414 17.70 -11.99 -17.01
N GLN A 415 17.01 -11.33 -17.94
CA GLN A 415 16.52 -11.91 -19.20
C GLN A 415 17.15 -11.26 -20.45
N GLY A 416 17.87 -10.16 -20.28
CA GLY A 416 18.58 -9.45 -21.35
C GLY A 416 17.71 -8.50 -22.20
N PRO A 417 18.31 -7.73 -23.12
CA PRO A 417 17.62 -6.66 -23.86
C PRO A 417 16.51 -7.13 -24.84
N GLN A 418 16.47 -8.44 -25.15
CA GLN A 418 15.54 -9.02 -26.12
C GLN A 418 14.33 -9.73 -25.48
N ALA A 419 14.22 -9.71 -24.14
CA ALA A 419 13.12 -10.36 -23.43
C ALA A 419 11.78 -9.62 -23.64
N ARG A 420 11.00 -10.09 -24.62
CA ARG A 420 9.68 -9.52 -24.98
C ARG A 420 8.56 -9.92 -24.01
N ALA A 421 8.68 -11.06 -23.33
CA ALA A 421 7.62 -11.62 -22.52
C ALA A 421 7.57 -11.02 -21.10
N GLY A 422 6.39 -10.53 -20.71
CA GLY A 422 6.11 -10.11 -19.35
C GLY A 422 5.87 -11.29 -18.40
N VAL A 423 5.97 -11.02 -17.09
CA VAL A 423 5.39 -11.91 -16.06
C VAL A 423 3.91 -11.57 -15.98
N ASP A 424 3.07 -12.55 -16.30
CA ASP A 424 1.61 -12.43 -16.32
C ASP A 424 1.01 -13.04 -15.02
N PRO A 425 0.24 -12.28 -14.22
CA PRO A 425 -0.36 -12.77 -12.98
C PRO A 425 -1.27 -13.99 -13.14
N ASP A 426 -2.02 -14.08 -14.25
CA ASP A 426 -2.94 -15.19 -14.49
C ASP A 426 -2.19 -16.46 -14.85
N VAL A 427 -1.13 -16.35 -15.66
CA VAL A 427 -0.24 -17.48 -15.94
C VAL A 427 0.42 -17.97 -14.66
N LEU A 428 0.86 -17.06 -13.79
CA LEU A 428 1.41 -17.39 -12.48
C LEU A 428 0.37 -18.12 -11.60
N ASN A 429 -0.87 -17.66 -11.59
CA ASN A 429 -1.97 -18.26 -10.82
C ASN A 429 -2.38 -19.64 -11.38
N LEU A 430 -2.34 -19.84 -12.70
CA LEU A 430 -2.54 -21.15 -13.34
C LEU A 430 -1.44 -22.14 -12.95
N VAL A 431 -0.16 -21.71 -12.96
CA VAL A 431 0.96 -22.54 -12.51
C VAL A 431 0.84 -22.85 -11.01
N ALA A 432 0.51 -21.87 -10.17
CA ALA A 432 0.28 -22.06 -8.73
C ALA A 432 -0.88 -23.04 -8.45
N THR A 433 -2.01 -22.87 -9.16
CA THR A 433 -3.15 -23.81 -9.12
C THR A 433 -2.69 -25.22 -9.46
N THR A 434 -1.90 -25.39 -10.52
CA THR A 434 -1.35 -26.69 -10.95
C THR A 434 -0.49 -27.31 -9.86
N VAL A 435 0.41 -26.55 -9.22
CA VAL A 435 1.24 -27.02 -8.10
C VAL A 435 0.39 -27.48 -6.91
N VAL A 436 -0.67 -26.74 -6.55
CA VAL A 436 -1.58 -27.11 -5.46
C VAL A 436 -2.38 -28.38 -5.78
N VAL A 437 -2.89 -28.51 -7.01
CA VAL A 437 -3.60 -29.72 -7.47
C VAL A 437 -2.67 -30.93 -7.46
N VAL A 438 -1.46 -30.83 -8.02
CA VAL A 438 -0.46 -31.90 -8.01
C VAL A 438 -0.08 -32.29 -6.57
N ALA A 439 0.12 -31.32 -5.67
CA ALA A 439 0.38 -31.58 -4.26
C ALA A 439 -0.80 -32.31 -3.58
N GLY A 440 -2.04 -31.95 -3.92
CA GLY A 440 -3.25 -32.64 -3.45
C GLY A 440 -3.35 -34.08 -3.94
N VAL A 441 -3.13 -34.31 -5.24
CA VAL A 441 -3.11 -35.66 -5.85
C VAL A 441 -2.01 -36.52 -5.23
N VAL A 442 -0.79 -35.99 -5.05
CA VAL A 442 0.31 -36.71 -4.38
C VAL A 442 -0.03 -37.06 -2.93
N GLN A 443 -0.71 -36.19 -2.19
CA GLN A 443 -1.16 -36.48 -0.82
C GLN A 443 -2.29 -37.53 -0.77
N LEU A 444 -3.21 -37.50 -1.72
CA LEU A 444 -4.28 -38.49 -1.88
C LEU A 444 -3.69 -39.87 -2.21
N LEU A 445 -2.80 -39.96 -3.21
CA LEU A 445 -2.11 -41.19 -3.60
C LEU A 445 -1.26 -41.76 -2.45
N ARG A 446 -0.61 -40.90 -1.66
CA ARG A 446 0.15 -41.30 -0.46
C ARG A 446 -0.74 -41.64 0.75
N ARG A 447 -2.07 -41.55 0.63
CA ARG A 447 -3.06 -41.75 1.70
C ARG A 447 -2.80 -40.88 2.95
N ARG A 448 -2.28 -39.66 2.76
CA ARG A 448 -1.94 -38.69 3.82
C ARG A 448 -2.88 -37.48 3.84
N LEU A 449 -4.07 -37.59 3.26
CA LEU A 449 -5.04 -36.50 3.14
C LEU A 449 -5.89 -36.33 4.41
N ASP A 450 -5.24 -35.91 5.49
CA ASP A 450 -5.88 -35.61 6.77
C ASP A 450 -6.84 -34.43 6.66
N ARG A 451 -7.89 -34.38 7.51
CA ARG A 451 -8.88 -33.28 7.54
C ARG A 451 -8.26 -31.86 7.49
N PRO A 452 -7.24 -31.49 8.30
CA PRO A 452 -6.62 -30.18 8.22
C PRO A 452 -5.88 -29.95 6.89
N ARG A 453 -5.32 -30.98 6.26
CA ARG A 453 -4.68 -30.86 4.94
C ARG A 453 -5.69 -30.70 3.81
N ALA A 454 -6.82 -31.41 3.87
CA ALA A 454 -7.92 -31.24 2.92
C ALA A 454 -8.49 -29.80 2.97
N LEU A 455 -8.69 -29.25 4.18
CA LEU A 455 -9.10 -27.86 4.36
C LEU A 455 -8.02 -26.85 3.97
N GLY A 456 -6.74 -27.14 4.23
CA GLY A 456 -5.63 -26.31 3.76
C GLY A 456 -5.60 -26.23 2.24
N LEU A 457 -5.64 -27.36 1.55
CA LEU A 457 -5.71 -27.44 0.08
C LEU A 457 -6.96 -26.75 -0.48
N ALA A 458 -8.12 -26.91 0.16
CA ALA A 458 -9.33 -26.19 -0.21
C ALA A 458 -9.15 -24.67 -0.04
N GLY A 459 -8.50 -24.23 1.04
CA GLY A 459 -8.11 -22.84 1.25
C GLY A 459 -7.19 -22.32 0.15
N ALA A 460 -6.09 -23.01 -0.15
CA ALA A 460 -5.15 -22.60 -1.20
C ALA A 460 -5.82 -22.54 -2.59
N LEU A 461 -6.69 -23.50 -2.95
CA LEU A 461 -7.44 -23.45 -4.19
C LEU A 461 -8.52 -22.35 -4.19
N THR A 462 -9.15 -22.07 -3.05
CA THR A 462 -10.09 -20.94 -2.89
C THR A 462 -9.37 -19.61 -3.05
N LEU A 463 -8.14 -19.49 -2.51
CA LEU A 463 -7.29 -18.31 -2.69
C LEU A 463 -6.95 -18.11 -4.17
N CYS A 464 -6.51 -19.16 -4.88
CA CYS A 464 -6.26 -19.08 -6.32
C CYS A 464 -7.53 -18.73 -7.12
N ALA A 465 -8.69 -19.26 -6.72
CA ALA A 465 -9.97 -18.98 -7.37
C ALA A 465 -10.47 -17.55 -7.15
N LEU A 466 -10.32 -17.01 -5.93
CA LEU A 466 -10.64 -15.63 -5.60
C LEU A 466 -9.65 -14.65 -6.22
N PHE A 467 -8.35 -14.99 -6.24
CA PHE A 467 -7.33 -14.19 -6.91
C PHE A 467 -7.56 -14.12 -8.43
N SER A 468 -8.02 -15.22 -9.04
CA SER A 468 -8.48 -15.26 -10.44
C SER A 468 -9.73 -14.41 -10.72
N SER A 469 -10.37 -13.87 -9.68
CA SER A 469 -11.54 -13.00 -9.76
C SER A 469 -11.30 -11.67 -9.01
N ARG A 470 -10.04 -11.36 -8.68
CA ARG A 470 -9.67 -10.16 -7.92
C ARG A 470 -10.07 -8.88 -8.64
N ASP A 471 -10.03 -8.89 -9.97
CA ASP A 471 -10.36 -7.72 -10.80
C ASP A 471 -11.83 -7.32 -10.60
N PHE A 472 -12.73 -8.28 -10.40
CA PHE A 472 -14.12 -8.02 -10.02
C PHE A 472 -14.28 -7.50 -8.58
N VAL A 473 -13.38 -7.88 -7.66
CA VAL A 473 -13.37 -7.40 -6.27
C VAL A 473 -12.81 -5.98 -6.18
N SER A 474 -11.79 -5.65 -6.97
CA SER A 474 -11.19 -4.31 -7.04
C SER A 474 -11.98 -3.34 -7.92
N ASP A 475 -12.64 -3.83 -8.97
CA ASP A 475 -13.34 -3.02 -9.95
C ASP A 475 -14.86 -3.30 -10.11
N PRO A 476 -15.65 -3.37 -9.02
CA PRO A 476 -17.11 -3.41 -9.14
C PRO A 476 -17.67 -2.09 -9.69
N VAL A 477 -16.89 -1.00 -9.62
CA VAL A 477 -17.30 0.35 -10.04
C VAL A 477 -17.00 0.59 -11.53
N GLY A 478 -15.83 0.22 -12.04
CA GLY A 478 -15.50 0.30 -13.47
C GLY A 478 -16.24 -0.73 -14.32
N ALA A 479 -16.63 -1.88 -13.75
CA ALA A 479 -17.63 -2.76 -14.37
C ALA A 479 -18.99 -2.07 -14.61
N VAL A 480 -19.31 -1.01 -13.87
CA VAL A 480 -20.56 -0.22 -13.98
C VAL A 480 -20.35 1.14 -14.66
N LEU A 481 -19.15 1.74 -14.56
CA LEU A 481 -18.83 3.11 -15.00
C LEU A 481 -17.81 3.19 -16.15
N GLY A 482 -17.18 2.08 -16.55
CA GLY A 482 -16.26 2.00 -17.69
C GLY A 482 -14.86 2.57 -17.46
N PHE A 483 -14.35 2.59 -16.23
CA PHE A 483 -13.04 3.16 -15.88
C PHE A 483 -12.34 2.31 -14.79
N SER A 484 -11.57 1.29 -15.19
CA SER A 484 -11.13 0.21 -14.29
C SER A 484 -9.90 0.51 -13.43
N GLY A 485 -8.85 1.09 -14.01
CA GLY A 485 -7.57 1.33 -13.30
C GLY A 485 -7.74 2.21 -12.05
N ALA A 486 -8.33 3.39 -12.22
CA ALA A 486 -8.58 4.33 -11.12
C ALA A 486 -9.48 3.77 -9.99
N ALA A 487 -10.33 2.78 -10.28
CA ALA A 487 -11.21 2.14 -9.30
C ALA A 487 -10.44 1.19 -8.37
N LEU A 488 -9.50 0.39 -8.89
CA LEU A 488 -8.57 -0.42 -8.08
C LEU A 488 -7.78 0.47 -7.11
N VAL A 489 -7.26 1.60 -7.60
CA VAL A 489 -6.51 2.55 -6.76
C VAL A 489 -7.44 3.17 -5.70
N LEU A 490 -8.62 3.66 -6.09
CA LEU A 490 -9.63 4.20 -5.17
C LEU A 490 -9.97 3.20 -4.05
N PHE A 491 -10.28 1.95 -4.41
CA PHE A 491 -10.61 0.89 -3.46
C PHE A 491 -9.45 0.65 -2.49
N GLY A 492 -8.24 0.45 -3.01
CA GLY A 492 -7.06 0.16 -2.19
C GLY A 492 -6.68 1.30 -1.25
N LEU A 493 -6.88 2.56 -1.65
CA LEU A 493 -6.63 3.73 -0.81
C LEU A 493 -7.66 3.90 0.31
N VAL A 494 -8.94 3.64 0.00
CA VAL A 494 -10.01 3.62 1.01
C VAL A 494 -9.75 2.49 2.00
N TRP A 495 -9.35 1.30 1.51
CA TRP A 495 -9.01 0.15 2.33
C TRP A 495 -7.82 0.44 3.27
N ASP A 496 -6.69 0.92 2.72
CA ASP A 496 -5.48 1.24 3.49
C ASP A 496 -5.74 2.35 4.54
N LEU A 497 -6.52 3.38 4.19
CA LEU A 497 -6.89 4.44 5.15
C LEU A 497 -7.66 3.88 6.36
N PHE A 498 -8.51 2.87 6.18
CA PHE A 498 -9.28 2.29 7.28
C PHE A 498 -8.60 1.12 7.99
N THR A 499 -7.69 0.39 7.35
CA THR A 499 -7.02 -0.80 7.92
C THR A 499 -5.55 -0.57 8.30
N GLY A 500 -4.78 0.15 7.47
CA GLY A 500 -3.36 0.44 7.67
C GLY A 500 -3.05 1.58 8.65
N SER A 501 -4.02 2.46 8.93
CA SER A 501 -3.86 3.64 9.79
C SER A 501 -3.50 3.39 11.26
N SER A 502 -3.47 2.14 11.72
CA SER A 502 -3.18 1.78 13.12
C SER A 502 -1.82 2.29 13.61
N TRP A 503 -0.85 2.45 12.69
CA TRP A 503 0.45 3.04 12.99
C TRP A 503 0.36 4.47 13.55
N ALA A 504 -0.68 5.24 13.20
CA ALA A 504 -0.90 6.58 13.72
C ALA A 504 -1.31 6.61 15.21
N ASN A 505 -1.81 5.50 15.75
CA ASN A 505 -2.23 5.39 17.15
C ASN A 505 -1.07 5.17 18.12
N GLY A 506 0.04 4.60 17.64
CA GLY A 506 1.22 4.31 18.45
C GLY A 506 2.08 5.53 18.77
N GLU A 507 2.68 5.55 19.96
CA GLU A 507 3.70 6.54 20.32
C GLU A 507 5.12 6.00 20.06
N SER A 508 6.08 6.88 19.83
CA SER A 508 7.50 6.53 19.91
C SER A 508 8.38 7.74 20.18
N ARG A 509 9.55 7.52 20.78
CA ARG A 509 10.55 8.56 21.06
C ARG A 509 10.99 9.39 19.83
N ARG A 510 10.81 8.88 18.60
CA ARG A 510 11.17 9.58 17.34
C ARG A 510 9.98 10.23 16.63
N PHE A 511 8.75 9.82 16.94
CA PHE A 511 7.52 10.27 16.30
C PHE A 511 6.41 10.38 17.34
N ALA A 512 6.10 11.62 17.72
CA ALA A 512 4.93 11.93 18.53
C ALA A 512 3.64 11.59 17.76
N ARG A 513 2.60 11.15 18.47
CA ARG A 513 1.31 10.74 17.89
C ARG A 513 0.73 11.75 16.88
N PRO A 514 0.70 13.08 17.15
CA PRO A 514 0.17 14.06 16.19
C PRO A 514 0.94 14.10 14.87
N THR A 515 2.26 13.90 14.89
CA THR A 515 3.08 13.85 13.67
C THR A 515 2.74 12.62 12.83
N ARG A 516 2.47 11.47 13.45
CA ARG A 516 2.06 10.27 12.71
C ARG A 516 0.69 10.41 12.08
N VAL A 517 -0.29 10.93 12.83
CA VAL A 517 -1.64 11.23 12.33
C VAL A 517 -1.56 12.18 11.13
N LEU A 518 -0.78 13.26 11.24
CA LEU A 518 -0.59 14.19 10.12
C LEU A 518 0.16 13.57 8.93
N LEU A 519 1.14 12.68 9.12
CA LEU A 519 1.82 11.98 8.03
C LEU A 519 0.87 11.04 7.26
N VAL A 520 0.05 10.26 7.98
CA VAL A 520 -0.96 9.39 7.36
C VAL A 520 -1.97 10.21 6.56
N LEU A 521 -2.54 11.27 7.17
CA LEU A 521 -3.50 12.14 6.49
C LEU A 521 -2.88 12.90 5.31
N ALA A 522 -1.66 13.42 5.45
CA ALA A 522 -0.93 14.07 4.36
C ALA A 522 -0.77 13.12 3.18
N ASN A 523 -0.36 11.88 3.45
CA ASN A 523 -0.19 10.87 2.43
C ASN A 523 -1.53 10.51 1.76
N SER A 524 -2.55 10.12 2.53
CA SER A 524 -3.84 9.68 1.98
C SER A 524 -4.55 10.79 1.21
N VAL A 525 -4.57 12.03 1.73
CA VAL A 525 -5.19 13.16 1.01
C VAL A 525 -4.40 13.51 -0.25
N THR A 526 -3.07 13.60 -0.19
CA THR A 526 -2.25 13.91 -1.38
C THR A 526 -2.42 12.84 -2.45
N THR A 527 -2.40 11.57 -2.05
CA THR A 527 -2.59 10.43 -2.95
C THR A 527 -3.95 10.47 -3.63
N MET A 528 -5.02 10.70 -2.85
CA MET A 528 -6.37 10.81 -3.37
C MET A 528 -6.54 12.02 -4.31
N SER A 529 -5.81 13.10 -4.05
CA SER A 529 -5.81 14.31 -4.88
C SER A 529 -5.09 14.09 -6.23
N VAL A 530 -3.97 13.35 -6.24
CA VAL A 530 -3.29 12.94 -7.48
C VAL A 530 -4.17 11.98 -8.29
N LEU A 531 -4.88 11.05 -7.64
CA LEU A 531 -5.85 10.16 -8.30
C LEU A 531 -7.03 10.95 -8.87
N ALA A 532 -7.57 11.93 -8.14
CA ALA A 532 -8.62 12.83 -8.63
C ALA A 532 -8.16 13.62 -9.86
N PHE A 533 -6.94 14.16 -9.85
CA PHE A 533 -6.35 14.82 -11.02
C PHE A 533 -6.25 13.85 -12.21
N ALA A 534 -5.68 12.66 -12.03
CA ALA A 534 -5.54 11.67 -13.09
C ALA A 534 -6.89 11.22 -13.69
N ALA A 535 -7.93 11.06 -12.87
CA ALA A 535 -9.27 10.72 -13.33
C ALA A 535 -9.97 11.87 -14.11
N LEU A 536 -9.60 13.13 -13.85
CA LEU A 536 -10.23 14.31 -14.46
C LEU A 536 -9.58 14.77 -15.78
N VAL A 537 -8.32 14.40 -16.04
CA VAL A 537 -7.64 14.67 -17.32
C VAL A 537 -8.28 13.84 -18.45
N ARG A 538 -8.26 14.37 -19.69
CA ARG A 538 -8.88 13.74 -20.86
C ARG A 538 -7.93 12.95 -21.77
N ASP A 539 -6.66 13.33 -21.86
CA ASP A 539 -5.63 12.59 -22.58
C ASP A 539 -4.55 12.14 -21.61
N GLY A 540 -4.42 10.82 -21.41
CA GLY A 540 -3.59 10.25 -20.36
C GLY A 540 -2.08 10.32 -20.65
N SER A 541 -1.69 10.45 -21.93
CA SER A 541 -0.36 10.07 -22.44
C SER A 541 0.87 10.71 -21.77
N THR A 542 0.69 11.82 -21.08
CA THR A 542 1.76 12.58 -20.39
C THR A 542 1.59 12.64 -18.85
N THR A 543 0.56 12.00 -18.30
CA THR A 543 0.16 12.07 -16.88
C THR A 543 0.99 11.14 -15.99
N ILE A 544 1.00 11.38 -14.66
CA ILE A 544 1.26 10.25 -13.74
C ILE A 544 0.10 9.29 -13.85
N TYR A 545 0.35 8.15 -14.47
CA TYR A 545 -0.51 7.00 -14.30
C TYR A 545 -0.20 6.36 -12.94
N LEU A 546 -1.14 6.42 -11.99
CA LEU A 546 -1.05 5.62 -10.76
C LEU A 546 -1.32 4.14 -11.04
N ASP A 547 -2.11 3.84 -12.08
CA ASP A 547 -2.59 2.50 -12.40
C ASP A 547 -1.43 1.49 -12.64
N PRO A 548 -0.39 1.77 -13.46
CA PRO A 548 0.78 0.88 -13.61
C PRO A 548 1.56 0.64 -12.32
N TYR A 549 1.48 1.55 -11.34
CA TYR A 549 2.11 1.34 -10.03
C TYR A 549 1.21 0.53 -9.09
N ALA A 550 -0.11 0.64 -9.20
CA ALA A 550 -1.04 -0.26 -8.52
C ALA A 550 -1.00 -1.67 -9.13
N GLU A 551 -0.92 -1.81 -10.45
CA GLU A 551 -0.67 -3.07 -11.16
C GLU A 551 0.69 -3.67 -10.78
N LEU A 552 1.76 -2.87 -10.74
CA LEU A 552 3.06 -3.30 -10.21
C LEU A 552 2.96 -3.72 -8.74
N GLY A 553 2.13 -3.03 -7.96
CA GLY A 553 1.84 -3.32 -6.55
C GLY A 553 1.14 -4.66 -6.37
N ASP A 554 0.05 -4.90 -7.09
CA ASP A 554 -0.65 -6.18 -7.15
C ASP A 554 0.27 -7.31 -7.66
N LEU A 555 1.03 -7.07 -8.73
CA LEU A 555 1.98 -8.03 -9.28
C LEU A 555 3.08 -8.37 -8.26
N VAL A 556 3.67 -7.38 -7.57
CA VAL A 556 4.76 -7.62 -6.60
C VAL A 556 4.25 -8.18 -5.28
N PHE A 557 3.27 -7.51 -4.67
CA PHE A 557 2.80 -7.80 -3.32
C PHE A 557 1.65 -8.82 -3.31
N GLY A 558 0.68 -8.68 -4.22
CA GLY A 558 -0.47 -9.58 -4.33
C GLY A 558 -0.07 -11.00 -4.72
N THR A 559 0.76 -11.17 -5.76
CA THR A 559 1.26 -12.51 -6.11
C THR A 559 2.20 -13.08 -5.05
N ALA A 560 3.04 -12.25 -4.41
CA ALA A 560 3.91 -12.67 -3.33
C ALA A 560 3.11 -13.13 -2.09
N LEU A 561 1.96 -12.52 -1.82
CA LEU A 561 1.03 -12.92 -0.76
C LEU A 561 0.35 -14.25 -1.10
N LEU A 562 -0.10 -14.45 -2.35
CA LEU A 562 -0.63 -15.72 -2.83
C LEU A 562 0.42 -16.84 -2.72
N ALA A 563 1.64 -16.59 -3.18
CA ALA A 563 2.75 -17.53 -3.08
C ALA A 563 3.09 -17.87 -1.62
N ALA A 564 3.10 -16.87 -0.72
CA ALA A 564 3.30 -17.06 0.70
C ALA A 564 2.17 -17.90 1.33
N GLY A 565 0.91 -17.63 0.98
CA GLY A 565 -0.24 -18.43 1.43
C GLY A 565 -0.15 -19.89 1.00
N VAL A 566 0.15 -20.15 -0.28
CA VAL A 566 0.33 -21.50 -0.82
C VAL A 566 1.49 -22.23 -0.13
N VAL A 567 2.65 -21.59 0.04
CA VAL A 567 3.80 -22.20 0.75
C VAL A 567 3.48 -22.46 2.21
N ALA A 568 2.76 -21.56 2.90
CA ALA A 568 2.37 -21.73 4.29
C ALA A 568 1.40 -22.90 4.48
N VAL A 569 0.43 -23.08 3.58
CA VAL A 569 -0.51 -24.21 3.57
C VAL A 569 0.18 -25.54 3.28
N LEU A 570 1.14 -25.57 2.35
CA LEU A 570 1.87 -26.78 1.96
C LEU A 570 3.02 -27.13 2.92
N ALA A 571 3.39 -26.23 3.84
CA ALA A 571 4.37 -26.51 4.87
C ALA A 571 3.86 -27.61 5.83
N PRO A 572 4.72 -28.54 6.27
CA PRO A 572 4.30 -29.58 7.21
C PRO A 572 3.92 -28.94 8.56
N PRO A 573 2.69 -29.20 9.08
CA PRO A 573 2.31 -28.71 10.41
C PRO A 573 3.20 -29.38 11.46
N ARG A 574 3.66 -28.60 12.45
CA ARG A 574 4.15 -29.18 13.70
C ARG A 574 2.96 -29.44 14.61
N GLY A 575 2.91 -30.65 15.17
CA GLY A 575 2.01 -30.94 16.27
C GLY A 575 2.38 -30.12 17.50
N GLU A 576 1.40 -29.92 18.36
CA GLU A 576 1.55 -29.27 19.66
C GLU A 576 2.51 -30.08 20.55
N LEU A 577 3.77 -29.65 20.60
CA LEU A 577 4.74 -30.08 21.62
C LEU A 577 4.83 -29.01 22.71
N VAL A 578 3.66 -28.69 23.29
CA VAL A 578 3.52 -28.13 24.63
C VAL A 578 2.35 -28.86 25.28
N ALA A 579 2.59 -30.11 25.71
CA ALA A 579 1.79 -30.64 26.79
C ALA A 579 2.14 -29.81 28.04
N PRO A 580 1.17 -29.17 28.72
CA PRO A 580 1.43 -28.74 30.09
C PRO A 580 1.82 -29.99 30.89
N ALA A 581 2.88 -29.90 31.68
CA ALA A 581 3.29 -31.02 32.52
C ALA A 581 2.10 -31.43 33.40
N PRO A 582 1.74 -32.72 33.48
CA PRO A 582 0.72 -33.15 34.43
C PRO A 582 1.26 -32.87 35.83
N THR A 583 0.67 -31.89 36.51
CA THR A 583 0.83 -31.74 37.95
C THR A 583 0.24 -32.97 38.61
N SER A 584 1.12 -33.88 39.04
CA SER A 584 0.76 -35.05 39.84
C SER A 584 0.06 -34.59 41.12
N PRO A 585 -1.11 -35.13 41.46
CA PRO A 585 -1.77 -34.84 42.73
C PRO A 585 -1.10 -35.67 43.83
N ASP A 586 -0.02 -35.16 44.42
CA ASP A 586 0.54 -35.77 45.63
C ASP A 586 -0.25 -35.33 46.86
N LEU A 587 -0.83 -36.32 47.53
CA LEU A 587 -1.51 -36.18 48.80
C LEU A 587 -0.48 -35.98 49.93
N GLY A 588 -0.35 -34.75 50.41
CA GLY A 588 0.42 -34.41 51.60
C GLY A 588 -0.43 -33.58 52.56
N ALA A 589 -0.91 -34.18 53.64
CA ALA A 589 -1.81 -33.54 54.59
C ALA A 589 -1.11 -32.51 55.49
N THR A 590 -1.77 -31.38 55.79
CA THR A 590 -2.04 -30.87 57.16
C THR A 590 -2.80 -29.54 57.13
N ASP A 591 -3.82 -29.40 57.99
CA ASP A 591 -4.67 -28.20 58.12
C ASP A 591 -3.95 -27.02 58.80
N PRO A 592 -4.16 -25.77 58.33
CA PRO A 592 -3.80 -24.56 59.05
C PRO A 592 -5.02 -23.90 59.73
N TYR A 593 -5.69 -24.63 60.63
CA TYR A 593 -6.53 -24.04 61.69
C TYR A 593 -5.89 -24.29 63.06
N ALA A 594 -4.89 -23.47 63.38
CA ALA A 594 -4.32 -23.38 64.73
C ALA A 594 -4.11 -21.90 65.10
N VAL A 595 -4.54 -21.53 66.31
CA VAL A 595 -4.75 -20.14 66.74
C VAL A 595 -3.65 -19.68 67.72
N SER A 596 -3.43 -18.36 67.73
CA SER A 596 -2.50 -17.52 68.50
C SER A 596 -1.82 -18.04 69.80
N ALA A 597 -0.49 -17.86 69.83
CA ALA A 597 0.35 -17.41 70.97
C ALA A 597 1.72 -16.91 70.42
N GLY A 598 2.54 -16.08 71.10
CA GLY A 598 2.32 -15.26 72.29
C GLY A 598 3.62 -14.94 73.07
N SER A 599 4.07 -13.67 73.12
CA SER A 599 5.29 -13.16 73.84
C SER A 599 6.65 -13.74 73.36
N SER A 600 7.86 -13.20 73.60
CA SER A 600 8.38 -11.95 74.23
C SER A 600 9.88 -11.73 73.86
N THR A 601 10.33 -10.46 73.89
CA THR A 601 11.71 -9.91 74.08
C THR A 601 12.95 -10.84 74.21
N SER A 602 14.03 -10.52 73.47
CA SER A 602 15.35 -10.16 74.05
C SER A 602 16.41 -9.65 73.03
N GLN A 603 17.07 -8.55 73.38
CA GLN A 603 18.42 -8.13 72.92
C GLN A 603 19.47 -8.79 73.85
N PRO A 604 20.82 -8.80 73.59
CA PRO A 604 21.63 -7.61 73.25
C PRO A 604 22.84 -7.82 72.30
N ALA A 605 23.65 -6.75 72.17
CA ALA A 605 24.92 -6.57 71.44
C ALA A 605 26.14 -7.23 72.18
N PRO A 606 27.44 -6.92 71.93
CA PRO A 606 28.15 -6.07 70.96
C PRO A 606 29.16 -6.87 70.08
N SER A 607 30.01 -6.32 69.19
CA SER A 607 30.64 -4.98 69.08
C SER A 607 30.88 -4.55 67.64
#